data_AF-A0A2D9H4V9-F1
#
_entry.id   AF-A0A2D9H4V9-F1
#
_cell.length_a   1.000
_cell.length_b   1.000
_cell.length_c   1.000
_cell.angle_alpha   90.00
_cell.angle_beta   90.00
_cell.angle_gamma   90.00
#
_symmetry.space_group_name_H-M   'P 1'
#
loop_
_entity.id
_entity.type
_entity.pdbx_description
1 polymer ?
#
loop_
_entity_poly.entity_id
_entity_poly.type
_entity_poly.pdbx_seq_one_letter_code
_entity_poly.pdbx_strand_id
1 'polypeptide(L)'
;MSTKKPTARENRIARQSREREVTHFRMRRAARDLSNSMRETDAQKRERRLTQLTRLTAAAADHHLYLRAAALPQKKEGTPGRPAMFPNFVMLLFGQAISVFGSAATTAVWFADKKVWDIVRDTIRDNIDPDMAAALPETGPMLHQWNHFQRKMAKNGWLPLLHAAQRDTAARRALDMGMFDPDERFHITEPVRHLTVTFDGKVSTSPSKHKPGTEWVNKVTGELKTRRADTNTKLWPEAGDHSAQMEWGVKGTYAWARLAYYGTRLILDVETMTPDDADEAAAIGRITDGLLGRLPGIQTIVMDGIYRHTHIDPYMKKGLLVVNKPSQGRKGADNSLKIGDRWEKSHHIETVEIRFRGGVCHHRIYGIGGAPYEQKVNAAGEAEFVALDGRTIRRKRNAYTDWYRSVDITCTRCGGKQEHRIPLTSQKGDTYKRSEYLRQVPMTDEHFRRAYGFRPDAESGNKDIEEAWHLNRMPAWGWHNQSLRMLLHAGQVNAEAWAIHVSRLADHDRLNSIDDDPQAA
;
A
#
# COMPACT_ATOMS: atom_id res chain seq x y z
N MET A 1 -26.26 41.46 -18.72
CA MET A 1 -25.02 41.12 -17.98
C MET A 1 -23.93 40.85 -18.99
N SER A 2 -22.98 41.78 -19.14
CA SER A 2 -21.89 41.68 -20.13
C SER A 2 -20.84 40.71 -19.61
N THR A 3 -20.74 39.52 -20.20
CA THR A 3 -19.66 38.56 -19.92
C THR A 3 -18.35 39.14 -20.45
N LYS A 4 -17.47 39.52 -19.53
CA LYS A 4 -16.16 40.08 -19.86
C LYS A 4 -15.36 39.01 -20.62
N LYS A 5 -14.91 39.34 -21.84
CA LYS A 5 -14.08 38.41 -22.63
C LYS A 5 -12.78 38.11 -21.88
N PRO A 6 -12.36 36.83 -21.82
CA PRO A 6 -11.13 36.44 -21.15
C PRO A 6 -9.92 37.09 -21.82
N THR A 7 -8.97 37.52 -20.99
CA THR A 7 -7.73 38.15 -21.41
C THR A 7 -6.77 37.16 -22.06
N ALA A 8 -5.80 37.65 -22.85
CA ALA A 8 -4.79 36.81 -23.50
C ALA A 8 -4.00 35.94 -22.50
N ARG A 9 -3.78 36.45 -21.28
CA ARG A 9 -3.12 35.71 -20.18
C ARG A 9 -4.00 34.58 -19.66
N GLU A 10 -5.30 34.82 -19.47
CA GLU A 10 -6.26 33.80 -19.04
C GLU A 10 -6.43 32.70 -20.09
N ASN A 11 -6.47 33.07 -21.38
CA ASN A 11 -6.50 32.11 -22.49
C ASN A 11 -5.21 31.27 -22.56
N ARG A 12 -4.03 31.87 -22.29
CA ARG A 12 -2.75 31.13 -22.24
C ARG A 12 -2.69 30.15 -21.07
N ILE A 13 -3.14 30.55 -19.88
CA ILE A 13 -3.20 29.67 -18.70
C ILE A 13 -4.22 28.54 -18.91
N ALA A 14 -5.41 28.85 -19.45
CA ALA A 14 -6.42 27.86 -19.75
C ALA A 14 -5.94 26.86 -20.81
N ARG A 15 -5.24 27.34 -21.85
CA ARG A 15 -4.63 26.48 -22.87
C ARG A 15 -3.54 25.59 -22.28
N GLN A 16 -2.62 26.13 -21.46
CA GLN A 16 -1.60 25.33 -20.77
C GLN A 16 -2.20 24.31 -19.79
N SER A 17 -3.29 24.67 -19.10
CA SER A 17 -4.02 23.75 -18.22
C SER A 17 -4.68 22.62 -19.02
N ARG A 18 -5.32 22.95 -20.15
CA ARG A 18 -5.98 21.98 -21.04
C ARG A 18 -4.96 21.09 -21.75
N GLU A 19 -3.82 21.63 -22.19
CA GLU A 19 -2.69 20.86 -22.73
C GLU A 19 -2.11 19.91 -21.67
N ARG A 20 -1.98 20.35 -20.41
CA ARG A 20 -1.58 19.49 -19.28
C ARG A 20 -2.60 18.40 -19.01
N GLU A 21 -3.90 18.69 -19.00
CA GLU A 21 -4.96 17.70 -18.81
C GLU A 21 -5.03 16.68 -19.95
N VAL A 22 -4.90 17.13 -21.20
CA VAL A 22 -4.86 16.25 -22.38
C VAL A 22 -3.60 15.39 -22.37
N THR A 23 -2.45 15.96 -22.00
CA THR A 23 -1.20 15.20 -21.82
C THR A 23 -1.36 14.18 -20.69
N HIS A 24 -1.98 14.55 -19.56
CA HIS A 24 -2.26 13.64 -18.44
C HIS A 24 -3.19 12.49 -18.88
N PHE A 25 -4.27 12.80 -19.58
CA PHE A 25 -5.20 11.81 -20.13
C PHE A 25 -4.54 10.87 -21.14
N ARG A 26 -3.70 11.40 -22.03
CA ARG A 26 -2.92 10.60 -23.00
C ARG A 26 -1.89 9.73 -22.29
N MET A 27 -1.18 10.25 -21.27
CA MET A 27 -0.24 9.47 -20.45
C MET A 27 -0.96 8.35 -19.67
N ARG A 28 -2.15 8.62 -19.12
CA ARG A 28 -2.99 7.60 -18.45
C ARG A 28 -3.43 6.49 -19.40
N ARG A 29 -3.95 6.85 -20.58
CA ARG A 29 -4.36 5.89 -21.60
C ARG A 29 -3.18 5.10 -22.16
N ALA A 30 -2.05 5.76 -22.38
CA ALA A 30 -0.79 5.16 -22.77
C ALA A 30 -0.28 4.14 -21.74
N ALA A 31 -0.22 4.51 -20.46
CA ALA A 31 0.20 3.62 -19.38
C ALA A 31 -0.68 2.37 -19.28
N ARG A 32 -1.98 2.53 -19.53
CA ARG A 32 -2.98 1.45 -19.59
C ARG A 32 -2.77 0.52 -20.79
N ASP A 33 -2.59 1.06 -22.00
CA ASP A 33 -2.36 0.26 -23.22
C ASP A 33 -1.02 -0.48 -23.16
N LEU A 34 -0.03 0.12 -22.50
CA LEU A 34 1.18 -0.60 -22.13
C LEU A 34 0.78 -1.77 -21.23
N SER A 35 0.18 -1.50 -20.05
CA SER A 35 0.05 -2.45 -18.91
C SER A 35 -0.48 -3.85 -19.28
N ASN A 36 -1.22 -3.98 -20.37
CA ASN A 36 -1.79 -5.25 -20.83
C ASN A 36 -0.93 -6.01 -21.85
N SER A 37 0.12 -5.41 -22.45
CA SER A 37 0.82 -5.94 -23.62
C SER A 37 2.25 -6.42 -23.41
N MET A 38 2.96 -5.98 -22.36
CA MET A 38 4.40 -6.24 -22.22
C MET A 38 4.74 -7.27 -21.12
N ARG A 39 5.17 -8.46 -21.55
CA ARG A 39 6.02 -9.33 -20.71
C ARG A 39 7.47 -8.87 -20.88
N GLU A 40 7.98 -8.11 -19.91
CA GLU A 40 9.40 -7.73 -19.90
C GLU A 40 10.30 -8.95 -19.67
N THR A 41 11.32 -9.08 -20.52
CA THR A 41 12.40 -10.04 -20.33
C THR A 41 13.26 -9.67 -19.12
N ASP A 42 14.00 -10.61 -18.55
CA ASP A 42 14.88 -10.32 -17.41
C ASP A 42 16.04 -9.39 -17.79
N ALA A 43 16.46 -9.36 -19.06
CA ALA A 43 17.44 -8.40 -19.56
C ALA A 43 16.89 -6.96 -19.48
N GLN A 44 15.68 -6.73 -19.99
CA GLN A 44 15.00 -5.43 -19.90
C GLN A 44 14.80 -4.97 -18.45
N LYS A 45 14.47 -5.91 -17.54
CA LYS A 45 14.36 -5.59 -16.11
C LYS A 45 15.71 -5.17 -15.52
N ARG A 46 16.82 -5.81 -15.92
CA ARG A 46 18.17 -5.46 -15.45
C ARG A 46 18.61 -4.11 -15.95
N GLU A 47 18.35 -3.79 -17.22
CA GLU A 47 18.66 -2.50 -17.82
C GLU A 47 17.94 -1.34 -17.11
N ARG A 48 16.72 -1.57 -16.65
CA ARG A 48 15.94 -0.59 -15.87
C ARG A 48 16.34 -0.47 -14.40
N ARG A 49 17.32 -1.25 -13.92
CA ARG A 49 17.80 -1.11 -12.54
C ARG A 49 18.61 0.17 -12.40
N LEU A 50 18.18 1.01 -11.47
CA LEU A 50 18.86 2.26 -11.20
C LEU A 50 20.15 2.00 -10.40
N THR A 51 21.25 2.60 -10.83
CA THR A 51 22.48 2.66 -10.03
C THR A 51 22.28 3.53 -8.79
N GLN A 52 23.17 3.47 -7.80
CA GLN A 52 23.06 4.32 -6.60
C GLN A 52 22.97 5.82 -6.94
N LEU A 53 23.80 6.31 -7.88
CA LEU A 53 23.74 7.72 -8.30
C LEU A 53 22.42 8.03 -9.02
N THR A 54 21.92 7.15 -9.86
CA THR A 54 20.62 7.34 -10.54
C THR A 54 19.45 7.33 -9.55
N ARG A 55 19.52 6.53 -8.49
CA ARG A 55 18.52 6.53 -7.40
C ARG A 55 18.55 7.85 -6.62
N LEU A 56 19.74 8.41 -6.38
CA LEU A 56 19.91 9.71 -5.73
C LEU A 56 19.37 10.85 -6.61
N THR A 57 19.69 10.85 -7.91
CA THR A 57 19.17 11.88 -8.83
C THR A 57 17.67 11.77 -9.04
N ALA A 58 17.11 10.56 -9.08
CA ALA A 58 15.66 10.36 -9.10
C ALA A 58 14.96 11.02 -7.89
N ALA A 59 15.55 10.90 -6.70
CA ALA A 59 15.04 11.58 -5.50
C ALA A 59 15.21 13.10 -5.54
N ALA A 60 16.35 13.60 -6.04
CA ALA A 60 16.59 15.03 -6.18
C ALA A 60 15.68 15.70 -7.23
N ALA A 61 15.33 14.98 -8.30
CA ALA A 61 14.39 15.43 -9.35
C ALA A 61 12.91 15.22 -8.99
N ASP A 62 12.60 14.59 -7.85
CA ASP A 62 11.22 14.30 -7.46
C ASP A 62 10.52 15.56 -6.94
N HIS A 63 9.63 16.15 -7.74
CA HIS A 63 8.79 17.28 -7.35
C HIS A 63 8.02 17.04 -6.03
N HIS A 64 7.67 15.78 -5.72
CA HIS A 64 6.97 15.44 -4.48
C HIS A 64 7.85 15.53 -3.23
N LEU A 65 9.18 15.43 -3.34
CA LEU A 65 10.11 15.77 -2.25
C LEU A 65 9.89 17.21 -1.77
N TYR A 66 9.78 18.14 -2.70
CA TYR A 66 9.64 19.57 -2.42
C TYR A 66 8.26 19.90 -1.84
N LEU A 67 7.19 19.25 -2.33
CA LEU A 67 5.86 19.38 -1.75
C LEU A 67 5.81 18.88 -0.30
N ARG A 68 6.44 17.74 -0.01
CA ARG A 68 6.57 17.21 1.37
C ARG A 68 7.37 18.15 2.25
N ALA A 69 8.44 18.75 1.73
CA ALA A 69 9.25 19.71 2.47
C ALA A 69 8.50 21.02 2.76
N ALA A 70 7.66 21.48 1.83
CA ALA A 70 6.85 22.69 1.97
C ALA A 70 5.74 22.55 3.03
N ALA A 71 5.27 21.32 3.29
CA ALA A 71 4.34 21.04 4.38
C ALA A 71 4.97 21.21 5.78
N LEU A 72 6.30 21.24 5.87
CA LEU A 72 7.02 21.44 7.11
C LEU A 72 7.25 22.94 7.37
N PRO A 73 6.96 23.46 8.58
CA PRO A 73 7.18 24.85 8.89
C PRO A 73 8.64 25.28 8.62
N GLN A 74 8.81 26.40 7.95
CA GLN A 74 10.10 27.07 7.85
C GLN A 74 10.20 28.15 8.92
N LYS A 75 11.43 28.49 9.29
CA LYS A 75 11.66 29.61 10.18
C LYS A 75 11.18 30.89 9.47
N LYS A 76 10.30 31.65 10.11
CA LYS A 76 9.86 32.95 9.58
C LYS A 76 11.04 33.92 9.55
N GLU A 77 11.15 34.68 8.47
CA GLU A 77 12.11 35.76 8.36
C GLU A 77 11.95 36.76 9.53
N GLY A 78 13.05 37.34 9.99
CA GLY A 78 13.05 38.27 11.14
C GLY A 78 12.88 37.63 12.52
N THR A 79 12.73 36.31 12.64
CA THR A 79 12.67 35.66 13.96
C THR A 79 14.07 35.37 14.55
N PRO A 80 14.28 35.54 15.88
CA PRO A 80 15.59 35.37 16.51
C PRO A 80 16.28 34.01 16.25
N GLY A 81 17.61 34.01 16.18
CA GLY A 81 18.47 32.82 16.01
C GLY A 81 19.07 32.67 14.61
N ARG A 82 20.04 31.77 14.43
CA ARG A 82 20.66 31.52 13.12
C ARG A 82 19.68 30.80 12.18
N PRO A 83 19.57 31.22 10.90
CA PRO A 83 18.86 30.44 9.88
C PRO A 83 19.43 29.02 9.78
N ALA A 84 18.60 28.06 9.38
CA ALA A 84 19.09 26.73 9.06
C ALA A 84 20.01 26.83 7.83
N MET A 85 21.18 26.19 7.89
CA MET A 85 22.12 26.16 6.75
C MET A 85 21.50 25.48 5.52
N PHE A 86 20.66 24.46 5.76
CA PHE A 86 19.98 23.73 4.70
C PHE A 86 18.46 23.86 4.85
N PRO A 87 17.72 24.05 3.74
CA PRO A 87 16.26 24.01 3.75
C PRO A 87 15.74 22.59 4.06
N ASN A 88 14.46 22.49 4.44
CA ASN A 88 13.86 21.22 4.84
C ASN A 88 13.96 20.15 3.74
N PHE A 89 13.86 20.52 2.45
CA PHE A 89 13.92 19.54 1.35
C PHE A 89 15.28 18.85 1.25
N VAL A 90 16.38 19.54 1.53
CA VAL A 90 17.73 18.93 1.54
C VAL A 90 17.84 17.92 2.67
N MET A 91 17.23 18.19 3.82
CA MET A 91 17.22 17.24 4.93
C MET A 91 16.33 16.03 4.65
N LEU A 92 15.20 16.23 3.97
CA LEU A 92 14.39 15.12 3.48
C LEU A 92 15.15 14.30 2.43
N LEU A 93 15.88 14.93 1.50
CA LEU A 93 16.72 14.25 0.51
C LEU A 93 17.83 13.43 1.16
N PHE A 94 18.55 14.01 2.12
CA PHE A 94 19.53 13.27 2.94
C PHE A 94 18.87 12.06 3.60
N GLY A 95 17.67 12.27 4.14
CA GLY A 95 16.79 11.22 4.59
C GLY A 95 16.61 10.13 3.52
N GLN A 96 16.05 10.42 2.37
CA GLN A 96 15.79 9.46 1.29
C GLN A 96 17.07 8.70 0.87
N ALA A 97 18.19 9.42 0.73
CA ALA A 97 19.50 8.89 0.35
C ALA A 97 20.07 7.83 1.32
N ILE A 98 19.62 7.78 2.58
CA ILE A 98 19.96 6.67 3.49
C ILE A 98 19.50 5.32 2.93
N SER A 99 18.41 5.26 2.15
CA SER A 99 17.96 4.02 1.51
C SER A 99 18.75 3.67 0.23
N VAL A 100 19.60 4.60 -0.23
CA VAL A 100 20.53 4.40 -1.35
C VAL A 100 21.89 3.94 -0.84
N PHE A 101 22.38 4.57 0.24
CA PHE A 101 23.72 4.35 0.79
C PHE A 101 23.75 3.51 2.07
N GLY A 102 22.61 3.06 2.56
CA GLY A 102 22.44 2.15 3.68
C GLY A 102 22.54 2.78 5.08
N SER A 103 23.19 3.94 5.23
CA SER A 103 23.32 4.61 6.54
C SER A 103 23.45 6.13 6.45
N ALA A 104 23.14 6.83 7.54
CA ALA A 104 23.32 8.28 7.65
C ALA A 104 24.80 8.70 7.60
N ALA A 105 25.70 7.88 8.16
CA ALA A 105 27.14 8.16 8.12
C ALA A 105 27.68 8.07 6.69
N THR A 106 27.33 7.00 5.97
CA THR A 106 27.70 6.81 4.57
C THR A 106 27.11 7.91 3.70
N THR A 107 25.85 8.29 3.92
CA THR A 107 25.19 9.40 3.19
C THR A 107 25.95 10.72 3.39
N ALA A 108 26.38 11.02 4.62
CA ALA A 108 27.17 12.23 4.88
C ALA A 108 28.53 12.22 4.17
N VAL A 109 29.18 11.06 4.03
CA VAL A 109 30.43 10.94 3.26
C VAL A 109 30.17 11.22 1.77
N TRP A 110 29.12 10.62 1.20
CA TRP A 110 28.74 10.88 -0.20
C TRP A 110 28.38 12.35 -0.44
N PHE A 111 27.66 12.99 0.47
CA PHE A 111 27.26 14.39 0.32
C PHE A 111 28.39 15.39 0.61
N ALA A 112 29.45 14.96 1.31
CA ALA A 112 30.67 15.74 1.48
C ALA A 112 31.57 15.71 0.23
N ASP A 113 31.44 14.70 -0.63
CA ASP A 113 32.11 14.68 -1.93
C ASP A 113 31.49 15.73 -2.85
N LYS A 114 32.30 16.72 -3.25
CA LYS A 114 31.86 17.83 -4.08
C LYS A 114 31.26 17.36 -5.41
N LYS A 115 31.80 16.32 -6.06
CA LYS A 115 31.30 15.85 -7.35
C LYS A 115 29.89 15.27 -7.24
N VAL A 116 29.65 14.53 -6.16
CA VAL A 116 28.33 13.94 -5.89
C VAL A 116 27.33 15.03 -5.53
N TRP A 117 27.75 16.01 -4.74
CA TRP A 117 26.88 17.13 -4.40
C TRP A 117 26.61 18.05 -5.59
N ASP A 118 27.58 18.28 -6.47
CA ASP A 118 27.38 19.00 -7.74
C ASP A 118 26.34 18.29 -8.60
N ILE A 119 26.38 16.95 -8.72
CA ILE A 119 25.33 16.16 -9.41
C ILE A 119 23.94 16.43 -8.82
N VAL A 120 23.81 16.50 -7.49
CA VAL A 120 22.54 16.83 -6.83
C VAL A 120 22.11 18.25 -7.20
N ARG A 121 23.00 19.24 -7.08
CA ARG A 121 22.69 20.64 -7.39
C ARG A 121 22.30 20.83 -8.86
N ASP A 122 23.00 20.17 -9.77
CA ASP A 122 22.73 20.21 -11.20
C ASP A 122 21.38 19.56 -11.51
N THR A 123 21.10 18.40 -10.90
CA THR A 123 19.78 17.76 -11.02
C THR A 123 18.65 18.68 -10.57
N ILE A 124 18.83 19.40 -9.46
CA ILE A 124 17.84 20.38 -8.96
C ILE A 124 17.70 21.56 -9.92
N ARG A 125 18.83 22.07 -10.44
CA ARG A 125 18.85 23.19 -11.39
C ARG A 125 18.06 22.84 -12.65
N ASP A 126 18.27 21.64 -13.17
CA ASP A 126 17.72 21.21 -14.45
C ASP A 126 16.25 20.78 -14.36
N ASN A 127 15.82 20.25 -13.21
CA ASN A 127 14.50 19.61 -13.09
C ASN A 127 13.51 20.36 -12.16
N ILE A 128 13.99 21.24 -11.28
CA ILE A 128 13.16 21.84 -10.23
C ILE A 128 13.20 23.36 -10.30
N ASP A 129 14.33 23.96 -9.96
CA ASP A 129 14.48 25.41 -9.84
C ASP A 129 15.97 25.82 -9.81
N PRO A 130 16.45 26.58 -10.81
CA PRO A 130 17.83 27.06 -10.84
C PRO A 130 18.23 27.94 -9.66
N ASP A 131 17.35 28.80 -9.17
CA ASP A 131 17.64 29.71 -8.06
C ASP A 131 17.75 28.94 -6.75
N MET A 132 16.90 27.91 -6.59
CA MET A 132 16.98 26.98 -5.47
C MET A 132 18.33 26.24 -5.44
N ALA A 133 18.80 25.77 -6.59
CA ALA A 133 20.10 25.11 -6.70
C ALA A 133 21.29 26.06 -6.46
N ALA A 134 21.17 27.31 -6.90
CA ALA A 134 22.18 28.35 -6.69
C ALA A 134 22.30 28.73 -5.20
N ALA A 135 21.18 28.74 -4.46
CA ALA A 135 21.16 29.05 -3.03
C ALA A 135 21.73 27.94 -2.12
N LEU A 136 22.00 26.74 -2.66
CA LEU A 136 22.59 25.64 -1.89
C LEU A 136 24.08 25.86 -1.62
N PRO A 137 24.59 25.49 -0.42
CA PRO A 137 26.02 25.49 -0.14
C PRO A 137 26.82 24.62 -1.10
N GLU A 138 28.13 24.89 -1.20
CA GLU A 138 29.06 24.14 -2.07
C GLU A 138 29.26 22.67 -1.64
N THR A 139 28.96 22.34 -0.38
CA THR A 139 29.02 20.97 0.15
C THR A 139 27.67 20.58 0.72
N GLY A 140 27.35 19.29 0.66
CA GLY A 140 26.10 18.76 1.17
C GLY A 140 26.07 18.68 2.70
N PRO A 141 24.89 18.36 3.27
CA PRO A 141 24.73 18.26 4.71
C PRO A 141 25.53 17.11 5.34
N MET A 142 25.99 17.37 6.56
CA MET A 142 26.73 16.44 7.42
C MET A 142 25.82 15.72 8.43
N LEU A 143 26.35 14.64 9.02
CA LEU A 143 25.62 13.81 9.99
C LEU A 143 25.07 14.61 11.19
N HIS A 144 25.81 15.59 11.71
CA HIS A 144 25.34 16.38 12.86
C HIS A 144 24.13 17.27 12.52
N GLN A 145 24.01 17.74 11.26
CA GLN A 145 22.85 18.48 10.76
C GLN A 145 21.64 17.57 10.60
N TRP A 146 21.83 16.34 10.11
CA TRP A 146 20.79 15.31 10.11
C TRP A 146 20.28 14.99 11.51
N ASN A 147 21.18 14.76 12.46
CA ASN A 147 20.80 14.49 13.84
C ASN A 147 20.05 15.69 14.48
N HIS A 148 20.45 16.92 14.13
CA HIS A 148 19.73 18.12 14.56
C HIS A 148 18.33 18.19 13.95
N PHE A 149 18.18 17.90 12.66
CA PHE A 149 16.89 17.86 11.97
C PHE A 149 15.95 16.83 12.60
N GLN A 150 16.41 15.62 12.90
CA GLN A 150 15.59 14.61 13.58
C GLN A 150 15.08 15.08 14.96
N ARG A 151 15.97 15.68 15.77
CA ARG A 151 15.56 16.26 17.06
C ARG A 151 14.54 17.39 16.89
N LYS A 152 14.70 18.22 15.86
CA LYS A 152 13.77 19.30 15.52
C LYS A 152 12.40 18.75 15.11
N MET A 153 12.35 17.72 14.27
CA MET A 153 11.12 17.02 13.87
C MET A 153 10.35 16.51 15.09
N ALA A 154 11.07 15.86 16.02
CA ALA A 154 10.50 15.33 17.26
C ALA A 154 9.98 16.44 18.17
N LYS A 155 10.84 17.43 18.47
CA LYS A 155 10.51 18.54 19.37
C LYS A 155 9.30 19.33 18.91
N ASN A 156 9.14 19.53 17.61
CA ASN A 156 8.08 20.37 17.05
C ASN A 156 6.84 19.57 16.61
N GLY A 157 6.81 18.25 16.79
CA GLY A 157 5.67 17.43 16.38
C GLY A 157 5.37 17.46 14.88
N TRP A 158 6.41 17.51 14.03
CA TRP A 158 6.26 17.67 12.58
C TRP A 158 5.98 16.38 11.82
N LEU A 159 6.10 15.23 12.49
CA LEU A 159 5.91 13.92 11.87
C LEU A 159 4.50 13.73 11.26
N PRO A 160 3.38 14.09 11.94
CA PRO A 160 2.05 14.01 11.33
C PRO A 160 1.88 14.88 10.07
N LEU A 161 2.55 16.04 10.01
CA LEU A 161 2.52 16.90 8.82
C LEU A 161 3.22 16.23 7.64
N LEU A 162 4.41 15.66 7.87
CA LEU A 162 5.14 14.92 6.85
C LEU A 162 4.36 13.69 6.38
N HIS A 163 3.71 13.00 7.32
CA HIS A 163 2.88 11.83 7.05
C HIS A 163 1.71 12.17 6.12
N ALA A 164 0.93 13.21 6.46
CA ALA A 164 -0.16 13.69 5.62
C ALA A 164 0.33 14.09 4.22
N ALA A 165 1.45 14.82 4.15
CA ALA A 165 2.04 15.23 2.87
C ALA A 165 2.56 14.04 2.04
N GLN A 166 3.13 13.02 2.69
CA GLN A 166 3.54 11.77 2.02
C GLN A 166 2.31 11.06 1.43
N ARG A 167 1.23 10.92 2.19
CA ARG A 167 -0.01 10.30 1.72
C ARG A 167 -0.61 11.05 0.51
N ASP A 168 -0.66 12.38 0.59
CA ASP A 168 -1.16 13.22 -0.51
C ASP A 168 -0.31 13.09 -1.77
N THR A 169 1.02 13.17 -1.63
CA THR A 169 1.94 13.11 -2.77
C THR A 169 2.05 11.71 -3.37
N ALA A 170 1.98 10.65 -2.55
CA ALA A 170 1.96 9.27 -3.04
C ALA A 170 0.67 8.95 -3.81
N ALA A 171 -0.48 9.44 -3.33
CA ALA A 171 -1.74 9.32 -4.05
C ALA A 171 -1.70 10.05 -5.41
N ARG A 172 -1.21 11.30 -5.43
CA ARG A 172 -1.00 12.03 -6.69
C ARG A 172 -0.08 11.28 -7.65
N ARG A 173 1.05 10.76 -7.14
CA ARG A 173 1.99 9.96 -7.93
C ARG A 173 1.32 8.74 -8.57
N ALA A 174 0.47 8.04 -7.82
CA ALA A 174 -0.26 6.89 -8.35
C ALA A 174 -1.20 7.29 -9.50
N LEU A 175 -1.95 8.39 -9.34
CA LEU A 175 -2.81 8.95 -10.39
C LEU A 175 -2.00 9.41 -11.61
N ASP A 176 -0.84 10.03 -11.40
CA ASP A 176 0.07 10.45 -12.48
C ASP A 176 0.63 9.27 -13.27
N MET A 177 0.83 8.12 -12.60
CA MET A 177 1.24 6.86 -13.24
C MET A 177 0.08 6.10 -13.90
N GLY A 178 -1.16 6.63 -13.86
CA GLY A 178 -2.34 6.00 -14.44
C GLY A 178 -2.97 4.90 -13.59
N MET A 179 -2.73 4.87 -12.27
CA MET A 179 -3.44 3.99 -11.34
C MET A 179 -4.73 4.65 -10.84
N PHE A 180 -5.67 3.84 -10.36
CA PHE A 180 -6.88 4.27 -9.64
C PHE A 180 -7.75 5.29 -10.38
N ASP A 181 -7.93 5.12 -11.70
CA ASP A 181 -8.87 5.90 -12.48
C ASP A 181 -10.31 5.66 -11.97
N PRO A 182 -11.03 6.70 -11.48
CA PRO A 182 -12.38 6.54 -10.95
C PRO A 182 -13.41 6.13 -12.01
N ASP A 183 -13.13 6.37 -13.29
CA ASP A 183 -14.03 6.02 -14.40
C ASP A 183 -13.83 4.57 -14.88
N GLU A 184 -12.79 3.89 -14.38
CA GLU A 184 -12.54 2.50 -14.74
C GLU A 184 -13.61 1.58 -14.14
N ARG A 185 -14.12 0.67 -14.98
CA ARG A 185 -15.19 -0.26 -14.61
C ARG A 185 -14.77 -1.10 -13.40
N PHE A 186 -15.71 -1.41 -12.50
CA PHE A 186 -15.43 -2.30 -11.39
C PHE A 186 -15.20 -3.75 -11.86
N HIS A 187 -14.04 -4.33 -11.53
CA HIS A 187 -13.66 -5.69 -11.92
C HIS A 187 -13.73 -6.70 -10.76
N ILE A 188 -14.85 -7.42 -10.64
CA ILE A 188 -15.01 -8.49 -9.62
C ILE A 188 -14.32 -9.79 -10.07
N THR A 189 -14.63 -10.23 -11.29
CA THR A 189 -14.16 -11.50 -11.87
C THR A 189 -12.78 -11.38 -12.49
N GLU A 190 -12.32 -10.15 -12.72
CA GLU A 190 -10.99 -9.93 -13.29
C GLU A 190 -10.25 -8.79 -12.59
N PRO A 191 -9.95 -8.90 -11.28
CA PRO A 191 -9.26 -7.85 -10.56
C PRO A 191 -7.96 -7.48 -11.26
N VAL A 192 -7.74 -6.17 -11.41
CA VAL A 192 -6.58 -5.59 -12.09
C VAL A 192 -5.64 -4.93 -11.09
N ARG A 193 -4.34 -5.03 -11.37
CA ARG A 193 -3.29 -4.68 -10.41
C ARG A 193 -3.26 -3.18 -10.09
N HIS A 194 -3.48 -2.31 -11.08
CA HIS A 194 -3.44 -0.85 -10.93
C HIS A 194 -4.66 -0.24 -10.24
N LEU A 195 -5.68 -1.04 -9.92
CA LEU A 195 -6.83 -0.66 -9.09
C LEU A 195 -6.85 -1.39 -7.74
N THR A 196 -5.75 -2.09 -7.42
CA THR A 196 -5.58 -2.89 -6.22
C THR A 196 -4.54 -2.28 -5.30
N VAL A 197 -4.87 -2.19 -4.01
CA VAL A 197 -3.92 -1.88 -2.94
C VAL A 197 -3.64 -3.14 -2.14
N THR A 198 -2.36 -3.50 -1.99
CA THR A 198 -1.94 -4.64 -1.17
C THR A 198 -1.34 -4.13 0.13
N PHE A 199 -1.75 -4.72 1.25
CA PHE A 199 -1.28 -4.35 2.58
C PHE A 199 -0.47 -5.49 3.19
N ASP A 200 0.60 -5.12 3.90
CA ASP A 200 1.37 -6.06 4.70
C ASP A 200 2.09 -5.35 5.84
N GLY A 201 2.25 -6.07 6.95
CA GLY A 201 3.01 -5.67 8.11
C GLY A 201 4.43 -6.24 8.05
N LYS A 202 5.42 -5.43 8.40
CA LYS A 202 6.81 -5.87 8.51
C LYS A 202 7.40 -5.51 9.86
N VAL A 203 7.99 -6.51 10.52
CA VAL A 203 8.86 -6.29 11.67
C VAL A 203 10.28 -6.11 11.15
N SER A 204 10.85 -4.93 11.36
CA SER A 204 12.25 -4.63 11.03
C SER A 204 13.10 -4.75 12.28
N THR A 205 14.27 -5.36 12.15
CA THR A 205 15.26 -5.37 13.23
C THR A 205 15.71 -3.93 13.50
N SER A 206 15.71 -3.50 14.75
CA SER A 206 16.18 -2.16 15.13
C SER A 206 17.71 -2.04 15.05
N PRO A 207 18.32 -0.86 15.26
CA PRO A 207 19.77 -0.72 15.22
C PRO A 207 20.49 -1.69 16.17
N SER A 208 19.83 -2.13 17.24
CA SER A 208 20.34 -3.08 18.22
C SER A 208 19.47 -4.33 18.31
N LYS A 209 20.10 -5.51 18.28
CA LYS A 209 19.41 -6.79 18.51
C LYS A 209 19.09 -7.06 19.99
N HIS A 210 19.47 -6.15 20.88
CA HIS A 210 19.47 -6.43 22.32
C HIS A 210 18.10 -6.19 22.97
N LYS A 211 17.76 -7.15 23.85
CA LYS A 211 16.73 -7.12 24.89
C LYS A 211 16.83 -5.88 25.80
N PRO A 212 15.79 -5.13 26.21
CA PRO A 212 15.89 -4.32 27.43
C PRO A 212 16.44 -5.17 28.58
N GLY A 213 17.43 -4.64 29.31
CA GLY A 213 18.11 -5.37 30.38
C GLY A 213 19.19 -6.37 29.94
N THR A 214 19.54 -6.46 28.65
CA THR A 214 20.67 -7.31 28.22
C THR A 214 21.98 -6.75 28.76
N GLU A 215 22.73 -7.52 29.54
CA GLU A 215 24.02 -7.12 30.10
C GLU A 215 25.21 -7.72 29.32
N TRP A 216 26.37 -7.10 29.45
CA TRP A 216 27.63 -7.68 29.01
C TRP A 216 28.76 -7.26 29.96
N VAL A 217 29.74 -8.16 30.12
CA VAL A 217 30.96 -7.87 30.89
C VAL A 217 31.96 -7.17 29.98
N ASN A 218 32.37 -5.96 30.36
CA ASN A 218 33.48 -5.29 29.70
C ASN A 218 34.76 -6.08 29.95
N LYS A 219 35.31 -6.72 28.92
CA LYS A 219 36.49 -7.57 29.03
C LYS A 219 37.75 -6.84 29.53
N VAL A 220 37.79 -5.50 29.44
CA VAL A 220 38.92 -4.69 29.90
C VAL A 220 38.76 -4.28 31.36
N THR A 221 37.55 -3.89 31.78
CA THR A 221 37.31 -3.34 33.13
C THR A 221 36.65 -4.32 34.11
N GLY A 222 36.15 -5.46 33.63
CA GLY A 222 35.35 -6.42 34.42
C GLY A 222 33.93 -5.94 34.75
N GLU A 223 33.59 -4.68 34.44
CA GLU A 223 32.28 -4.09 34.75
C GLU A 223 31.15 -4.71 33.93
N LEU A 224 30.04 -5.03 34.59
CA LEU A 224 28.75 -5.30 33.93
C LEU A 224 28.18 -3.98 33.38
N LYS A 225 27.98 -3.93 32.07
CA LYS A 225 27.33 -2.81 31.38
C LYS A 225 26.06 -3.27 30.70
N THR A 226 25.02 -2.45 30.75
CA THR A 226 23.78 -2.72 30.00
C THR A 226 23.98 -2.38 28.53
N ARG A 227 23.61 -3.29 27.63
CA ARG A 227 23.54 -3.05 26.19
C ARG A 227 22.42 -2.07 25.90
N ARG A 228 22.66 -1.15 24.97
CA ARG A 228 21.61 -0.25 24.48
C ARG A 228 20.53 -1.07 23.76
N ALA A 229 19.31 -1.03 24.28
CA ALA A 229 18.10 -1.57 23.66
C ALA A 229 17.26 -0.43 23.08
N ASP A 230 16.45 -0.75 22.06
CA ASP A 230 15.55 0.22 21.45
C ASP A 230 14.20 0.19 22.16
N THR A 231 13.73 1.35 22.62
CA THR A 231 12.48 1.46 23.39
C THR A 231 11.24 1.18 22.56
N ASN A 232 11.32 1.23 21.22
CA ASN A 232 10.20 0.94 20.33
C ASN A 232 10.21 -0.49 19.78
N THR A 233 10.86 -1.43 20.48
CA THR A 233 10.91 -2.85 20.06
C THR A 233 10.12 -3.75 20.99
N LYS A 234 9.47 -4.76 20.41
CA LYS A 234 8.69 -5.79 21.10
C LYS A 234 8.76 -7.10 20.33
N LEU A 235 8.33 -8.20 20.97
CA LEU A 235 7.98 -9.43 20.29
C LEU A 235 6.64 -9.25 19.56
N TRP A 236 6.65 -9.50 18.26
CA TRP A 236 5.48 -9.46 17.40
C TRP A 236 5.19 -10.87 16.85
N PRO A 237 3.93 -11.32 16.86
CA PRO A 237 3.56 -12.55 16.18
C PRO A 237 3.62 -12.37 14.66
N GLU A 238 4.14 -13.38 13.96
CA GLU A 238 4.02 -13.47 12.50
C GLU A 238 2.54 -13.66 12.10
N ALA A 239 2.09 -12.96 11.06
CA ALA A 239 0.71 -12.97 10.55
C ALA A 239 -0.40 -12.69 11.60
N GLY A 240 -0.06 -12.04 12.73
CA GLY A 240 -1.00 -11.80 13.82
C GLY A 240 -1.44 -13.06 14.58
N ASP A 241 -0.75 -14.19 14.38
CA ASP A 241 -1.01 -15.45 15.06
C ASP A 241 -0.07 -15.60 16.27
N HIS A 242 -0.62 -15.49 17.48
CA HIS A 242 0.16 -15.65 18.72
C HIS A 242 0.71 -17.06 18.94
N SER A 243 0.31 -18.04 18.13
CA SER A 243 0.89 -19.38 18.10
C SER A 243 2.02 -19.55 17.08
N ALA A 244 2.27 -18.53 16.25
CA ALA A 244 3.33 -18.53 15.23
C ALA A 244 4.68 -18.04 15.79
N GLN A 245 5.68 -18.02 14.90
CA GLN A 245 7.02 -17.52 15.21
C GLN A 245 6.94 -16.04 15.63
N MET A 246 7.71 -15.69 16.67
CA MET A 246 7.75 -14.34 17.23
C MET A 246 8.99 -13.61 16.74
N GLU A 247 8.82 -12.40 16.24
CA GLU A 247 9.90 -11.54 15.75
C GLU A 247 10.15 -10.36 16.71
N TRP A 248 11.40 -10.13 17.06
CA TRP A 248 11.79 -8.98 17.90
C TRP A 248 12.17 -7.79 17.03
N GLY A 249 11.40 -6.69 17.11
CA GLY A 249 11.73 -5.51 16.34
C GLY A 249 10.66 -4.41 16.34
N VAL A 250 10.80 -3.54 15.35
CA VAL A 250 9.90 -2.41 15.07
C VAL A 250 8.90 -2.86 14.04
N LYS A 251 7.60 -2.77 14.33
CA LYS A 251 6.57 -3.16 13.38
C LYS A 251 6.03 -1.95 12.65
N GLY A 252 5.90 -2.07 11.33
CA GLY A 252 5.19 -1.08 10.54
C GLY A 252 4.39 -1.72 9.42
N THR A 253 3.33 -1.04 9.02
CA THR A 253 2.35 -1.51 8.05
C THR A 253 2.41 -0.61 6.83
N TYR A 254 2.40 -1.20 5.64
CA TYR A 254 2.56 -0.49 4.38
C TYR A 254 1.37 -0.74 3.46
N ALA A 255 0.96 0.30 2.73
CA ALA A 255 0.07 0.17 1.59
C ALA A 255 0.87 0.27 0.29
N TRP A 256 0.79 -0.78 -0.53
CA TRP A 256 1.51 -0.87 -1.78
C TRP A 256 0.54 -0.82 -2.97
N ALA A 257 0.99 -0.19 -4.04
CA ALA A 257 0.33 -0.21 -5.34
C ALA A 257 1.36 -0.37 -6.45
N ARG A 258 0.94 -0.93 -7.60
CA ARG A 258 1.86 -1.22 -8.70
C ARG A 258 1.15 -1.32 -10.03
N LEU A 259 1.79 -0.85 -11.09
CA LEU A 259 1.44 -1.23 -12.47
C LEU A 259 1.92 -2.68 -12.72
N ALA A 260 1.56 -3.27 -13.86
CA ALA A 260 2.01 -4.62 -14.21
C ALA A 260 3.56 -4.76 -14.32
N TYR A 261 4.28 -3.64 -14.38
CA TYR A 261 5.68 -3.57 -14.76
C TYR A 261 6.71 -3.68 -13.65
N TYR A 262 7.95 -3.97 -14.05
CA TYR A 262 9.09 -3.88 -13.14
C TYR A 262 9.31 -2.45 -12.65
N GLY A 263 9.71 -2.29 -11.39
CA GLY A 263 10.10 -1.00 -10.84
C GLY A 263 8.99 0.03 -10.64
N THR A 264 7.72 -0.25 -10.93
CA THR A 264 6.61 0.73 -10.80
C THR A 264 5.83 0.59 -9.49
N ARG A 265 6.48 0.11 -8.43
CA ARG A 265 5.85 -0.08 -7.13
C ARG A 265 5.89 1.22 -6.35
N LEU A 266 4.77 1.60 -5.77
CA LEU A 266 4.62 2.75 -4.89
C LEU A 266 4.28 2.29 -3.47
N ILE A 267 4.82 3.01 -2.49
CA ILE A 267 4.31 3.02 -1.12
C ILE A 267 3.33 4.20 -1.02
N LEU A 268 2.04 3.88 -0.95
CA LEU A 268 0.97 4.85 -0.85
C LEU A 268 0.90 5.48 0.54
N ASP A 269 1.20 4.70 1.57
CA ASP A 269 1.19 5.14 2.95
C ASP A 269 1.91 4.12 3.86
N VAL A 270 2.25 4.55 5.07
CA VAL A 270 2.94 3.73 6.06
C VAL A 270 2.58 4.13 7.49
N GLU A 271 2.27 3.16 8.34
CA GLU A 271 2.02 3.39 9.78
C GLU A 271 3.05 2.61 10.60
N THR A 272 3.68 3.28 11.57
CA THR A 272 4.62 2.65 12.50
C THR A 272 3.92 2.36 13.81
N MET A 273 3.98 1.11 14.26
CA MET A 273 3.37 0.67 15.51
C MET A 273 4.29 0.97 16.69
N THR A 274 3.68 1.33 17.80
CA THR A 274 4.27 1.41 19.14
C THR A 274 4.17 0.05 19.85
N PRO A 275 4.92 -0.20 20.93
CA PRO A 275 4.83 -1.47 21.67
C PRO A 275 3.46 -1.67 22.34
N ASP A 276 2.74 -0.58 22.57
CA ASP A 276 1.40 -0.56 23.18
C ASP A 276 0.30 -0.87 22.17
N ASP A 277 0.60 -0.79 20.86
CA ASP A 277 -0.35 -1.17 19.82
C ASP A 277 -0.53 -2.69 19.79
N ALA A 278 -1.78 -3.13 19.89
CA ALA A 278 -2.15 -4.54 19.87
C ALA A 278 -2.65 -5.03 18.50
N ASP A 279 -3.08 -4.12 17.61
CA ASP A 279 -3.85 -4.49 16.42
C ASP A 279 -3.30 -3.86 15.12
N GLU A 280 -2.66 -4.69 14.30
CA GLU A 280 -2.22 -4.32 12.96
C GLU A 280 -3.40 -3.98 12.03
N ALA A 281 -4.57 -4.61 12.23
CA ALA A 281 -5.74 -4.33 11.41
C ALA A 281 -6.20 -2.88 11.57
N ALA A 282 -6.06 -2.31 12.77
CA ALA A 282 -6.35 -0.91 13.03
C ALA A 282 -5.40 0.03 12.28
N ALA A 283 -4.11 -0.31 12.17
CA ALA A 283 -3.14 0.45 11.38
C ALA A 283 -3.48 0.42 9.88
N ILE A 284 -3.76 -0.77 9.33
CA ILE A 284 -4.23 -0.92 7.94
C ILE A 284 -5.54 -0.13 7.72
N GLY A 285 -6.45 -0.15 8.70
CA GLY A 285 -7.72 0.56 8.62
C GLY A 285 -7.53 2.08 8.51
N ARG A 286 -6.64 2.66 9.34
CA ARG A 286 -6.27 4.09 9.26
C ARG A 286 -5.68 4.45 7.90
N ILE A 287 -4.79 3.62 7.37
CA ILE A 287 -4.22 3.83 6.03
C ILE A 287 -5.34 3.79 4.98
N THR A 288 -6.17 2.75 5.00
CA THR A 288 -7.24 2.54 4.02
C THR A 288 -8.20 3.73 4.00
N ASP A 289 -8.63 4.21 5.16
CA ASP A 289 -9.51 5.38 5.27
C ASP A 289 -8.82 6.67 4.80
N GLY A 290 -7.52 6.81 5.08
CA GLY A 290 -6.71 7.90 4.55
C GLY A 290 -6.62 7.91 3.02
N LEU A 291 -6.57 6.73 2.37
CA LEU A 291 -6.43 6.60 0.92
C LEU A 291 -7.76 6.74 0.16
N LEU A 292 -8.88 6.27 0.72
CA LEU A 292 -10.17 6.22 0.00
C LEU A 292 -10.67 7.58 -0.49
N GLY A 293 -10.40 8.67 0.24
CA GLY A 293 -10.75 10.03 -0.20
C GLY A 293 -9.80 10.61 -1.26
N ARG A 294 -8.60 10.03 -1.42
CA ARG A 294 -7.53 10.50 -2.30
C ARG A 294 -7.44 9.71 -3.60
N LEU A 295 -7.84 8.45 -3.54
CA LEU A 295 -7.78 7.48 -4.63
C LEU A 295 -9.17 6.86 -4.82
N PRO A 296 -10.13 7.61 -5.39
CA PRO A 296 -11.52 7.16 -5.53
C PRO A 296 -11.66 5.93 -6.45
N GLY A 297 -10.68 5.66 -7.31
CA GLY A 297 -10.64 4.46 -8.16
C GLY A 297 -10.09 3.20 -7.49
N ILE A 298 -9.80 3.20 -6.18
CA ILE A 298 -9.49 1.94 -5.47
C ILE A 298 -10.71 1.02 -5.57
N GLN A 299 -10.50 -0.18 -6.13
CA GLN A 299 -11.54 -1.20 -6.23
C GLN A 299 -11.28 -2.37 -5.30
N THR A 300 -10.03 -2.78 -5.16
CA THR A 300 -9.65 -4.00 -4.44
C THR A 300 -8.62 -3.69 -3.36
N ILE A 301 -8.80 -4.27 -2.19
CA ILE A 301 -7.78 -4.32 -1.14
C ILE A 301 -7.42 -5.77 -0.83
N VAL A 302 -6.12 -6.06 -0.74
CA VAL A 302 -5.59 -7.41 -0.50
C VAL A 302 -4.73 -7.42 0.75
N MET A 303 -4.88 -8.44 1.59
CA MET A 303 -4.14 -8.60 2.84
C MET A 303 -4.09 -10.05 3.31
N ASP A 304 -3.11 -10.36 4.17
CA ASP A 304 -2.87 -11.73 4.63
C ASP A 304 -3.48 -12.01 6.01
N GLY A 305 -4.75 -12.40 6.01
CA GLY A 305 -5.37 -13.07 7.16
C GLY A 305 -5.62 -12.22 8.41
N ILE A 306 -5.12 -10.98 8.46
CA ILE A 306 -5.21 -10.09 9.62
C ILE A 306 -6.62 -9.51 9.81
N TYR A 307 -7.36 -9.32 8.72
CA TYR A 307 -8.71 -8.77 8.80
C TYR A 307 -9.74 -9.78 9.32
N ARG A 308 -10.69 -9.23 10.07
CA ARG A 308 -11.84 -9.90 10.65
C ARG A 308 -13.11 -9.19 10.20
N HIS A 309 -14.28 -9.74 10.50
CA HIS A 309 -15.56 -9.18 10.09
C HIS A 309 -15.72 -7.69 10.40
N THR A 310 -15.27 -7.26 11.59
CA THR A 310 -15.28 -5.86 12.04
C THR A 310 -14.51 -4.92 11.11
N HIS A 311 -13.52 -5.44 10.38
CA HIS A 311 -12.72 -4.69 9.42
C HIS A 311 -13.28 -4.85 7.99
N ILE A 312 -13.69 -6.06 7.62
CA ILE A 312 -14.10 -6.39 6.24
C ILE A 312 -15.45 -5.81 5.88
N ASP A 313 -16.45 -5.96 6.76
CA ASP A 313 -17.82 -5.53 6.50
C ASP A 313 -17.94 -4.02 6.22
N PRO A 314 -17.29 -3.12 6.97
CA PRO A 314 -17.29 -1.69 6.63
C PRO A 314 -16.73 -1.38 5.24
N TYR A 315 -15.63 -2.02 4.82
CA TYR A 315 -15.03 -1.78 3.51
C TYR A 315 -15.84 -2.39 2.36
N MET A 316 -16.46 -3.55 2.59
CA MET A 316 -17.46 -4.10 1.67
C MET A 316 -18.61 -3.11 1.46
N LYS A 317 -19.15 -2.54 2.53
CA LYS A 317 -20.23 -1.54 2.48
C LYS A 317 -19.80 -0.25 1.78
N LYS A 318 -18.52 0.15 1.89
CA LYS A 318 -17.93 1.23 1.09
C LYS A 318 -17.76 0.88 -0.40
N GLY A 319 -18.02 -0.38 -0.78
CA GLY A 319 -18.05 -0.83 -2.16
C GLY A 319 -16.75 -1.42 -2.68
N LEU A 320 -15.80 -1.73 -1.79
CA LEU A 320 -14.53 -2.38 -2.12
C LEU A 320 -14.66 -3.90 -2.23
N LEU A 321 -13.82 -4.51 -3.06
CA LEU A 321 -13.51 -5.93 -3.04
C LEU A 321 -12.42 -6.18 -1.99
N VAL A 322 -12.78 -6.82 -0.89
CA VAL A 322 -11.86 -7.11 0.21
C VAL A 322 -11.38 -8.56 0.12
N VAL A 323 -10.13 -8.75 -0.28
CA VAL A 323 -9.51 -10.06 -0.46
C VAL A 323 -8.61 -10.33 0.73
N ASN A 324 -9.07 -11.24 1.59
CA ASN A 324 -8.38 -11.63 2.81
C ASN A 324 -8.52 -13.13 3.00
N LYS A 325 -7.41 -13.80 3.34
CA LYS A 325 -7.43 -15.23 3.65
C LYS A 325 -8.31 -15.48 4.88
N PRO A 326 -9.36 -16.33 4.81
CA PRO A 326 -10.16 -16.69 5.97
C PRO A 326 -9.29 -17.32 7.05
N SER A 327 -9.61 -17.04 8.32
CA SER A 327 -8.96 -17.71 9.45
C SER A 327 -9.30 -19.19 9.49
N GLN A 328 -8.35 -20.02 9.89
CA GLN A 328 -8.57 -21.47 9.99
C GLN A 328 -9.54 -21.80 11.12
N GLY A 329 -10.27 -22.90 10.95
CA GLY A 329 -11.03 -23.55 12.01
C GLY A 329 -10.10 -24.31 12.95
N ARG A 330 -10.51 -24.50 14.20
CA ARG A 330 -9.76 -25.33 15.15
C ARG A 330 -10.12 -26.78 14.88
N LYS A 331 -9.11 -27.66 14.83
CA LYS A 331 -9.32 -29.10 14.68
C LYS A 331 -10.28 -29.62 15.76
N GLY A 332 -11.34 -30.29 15.34
CA GLY A 332 -12.33 -30.92 16.24
C GLY A 332 -13.29 -29.96 16.95
N ALA A 333 -13.33 -28.68 16.58
CA ALA A 333 -14.34 -27.77 17.10
C ALA A 333 -15.68 -27.91 16.35
N ASP A 334 -16.80 -27.76 17.04
CA ASP A 334 -18.16 -27.93 16.49
C ASP A 334 -18.47 -26.99 15.31
N ASN A 335 -17.78 -25.86 15.24
CA ASN A 335 -17.89 -24.86 14.17
C ASN A 335 -16.71 -24.91 13.19
N SER A 336 -16.10 -26.09 13.02
CA SER A 336 -14.99 -26.30 12.10
C SER A 336 -15.16 -27.62 11.34
N LEU A 337 -15.01 -27.56 10.02
CA LEU A 337 -15.09 -28.72 9.14
C LEU A 337 -13.77 -28.91 8.40
N LYS A 338 -13.37 -30.16 8.19
CA LYS A 338 -12.18 -30.47 7.40
C LYS A 338 -12.55 -30.46 5.91
N ILE A 339 -11.94 -29.55 5.14
CA ILE A 339 -12.08 -29.46 3.68
C ILE A 339 -10.70 -29.65 3.06
N GLY A 340 -10.51 -30.76 2.35
CA GLY A 340 -9.18 -31.21 1.94
C GLY A 340 -8.28 -31.42 3.16
N ASP A 341 -7.12 -30.78 3.18
CA ASP A 341 -6.15 -30.88 4.28
C ASP A 341 -6.33 -29.82 5.37
N ARG A 342 -7.26 -28.89 5.21
CA ARG A 342 -7.42 -27.74 6.10
C ARG A 342 -8.73 -27.79 6.89
N TRP A 343 -8.65 -27.39 8.16
CA TRP A 343 -9.84 -27.14 8.97
C TRP A 343 -10.33 -25.72 8.69
N GLU A 344 -11.57 -25.62 8.22
CA GLU A 344 -12.21 -24.36 7.90
C GLU A 344 -13.32 -24.07 8.88
N LYS A 345 -13.46 -22.79 9.26
CA LYS A 345 -14.60 -22.35 10.06
C LYS A 345 -15.89 -22.58 9.28
N SER A 346 -16.90 -23.09 9.98
CA SER A 346 -18.22 -23.38 9.43
C SER A 346 -19.33 -22.74 10.26
N HIS A 347 -20.35 -22.20 9.60
CA HIS A 347 -21.55 -21.69 10.26
C HIS A 347 -22.78 -21.91 9.38
N HIS A 348 -23.92 -22.22 10.00
CA HIS A 348 -25.21 -22.27 9.30
C HIS A 348 -25.64 -20.84 8.95
N ILE A 349 -25.89 -20.58 7.67
CA ILE A 349 -26.19 -19.24 7.15
C ILE A 349 -27.68 -18.99 7.15
N GLU A 350 -28.43 -19.91 6.53
CA GLU A 350 -29.88 -19.86 6.39
C GLU A 350 -30.42 -21.22 5.92
N THR A 351 -31.74 -21.39 5.99
CA THR A 351 -32.45 -22.51 5.36
C THR A 351 -33.33 -21.94 4.26
N VAL A 352 -33.06 -22.32 3.02
CA VAL A 352 -33.83 -21.88 1.85
C VAL A 352 -35.01 -22.81 1.65
N GLU A 353 -36.21 -22.25 1.66
CA GLU A 353 -37.45 -22.99 1.43
C GLU A 353 -37.90 -22.86 -0.02
N ILE A 354 -37.93 -23.97 -0.74
CA ILE A 354 -38.38 -24.02 -2.13
C ILE A 354 -39.72 -24.76 -2.18
N ARG A 355 -40.79 -24.02 -2.48
CA ARG A 355 -42.13 -24.59 -2.64
C ARG A 355 -42.26 -25.29 -3.98
N PHE A 356 -42.86 -26.47 -3.98
CA PHE A 356 -43.17 -27.25 -5.18
C PHE A 356 -44.52 -27.97 -5.02
N ARG A 357 -45.01 -28.60 -6.08
CA ARG A 357 -46.36 -29.21 -6.11
C ARG A 357 -46.61 -30.24 -5.00
N GLY A 358 -45.57 -30.90 -4.50
CA GLY A 358 -45.64 -31.93 -3.46
C GLY A 358 -45.23 -31.47 -2.05
N GLY A 359 -45.01 -30.17 -1.82
CA GLY A 359 -44.66 -29.64 -0.50
C GLY A 359 -43.57 -28.56 -0.54
N VAL A 360 -42.75 -28.51 0.51
CA VAL A 360 -41.63 -27.58 0.65
C VAL A 360 -40.33 -28.36 0.81
N CYS A 361 -39.32 -28.02 0.02
CA CYS A 361 -37.96 -28.50 0.23
C CYS A 361 -37.19 -27.50 1.09
N HIS A 362 -36.46 -27.99 2.09
CA HIS A 362 -35.63 -27.19 2.97
C HIS A 362 -34.15 -27.44 2.64
N HIS A 363 -33.45 -26.41 2.18
CA HIS A 363 -32.05 -26.48 1.79
C HIS A 363 -31.21 -25.71 2.80
N ARG A 364 -30.43 -26.42 3.62
CA ARG A 364 -29.60 -25.80 4.67
C ARG A 364 -28.30 -25.32 4.08
N ILE A 365 -28.08 -24.01 4.11
CA ILE A 365 -26.89 -23.37 3.56
C ILE A 365 -25.89 -23.09 4.68
N TYR A 366 -24.63 -23.42 4.45
CA TYR A 366 -23.52 -23.21 5.35
C TYR A 366 -22.43 -22.37 4.69
N GLY A 367 -21.76 -21.52 5.46
CA GLY A 367 -20.56 -20.82 5.04
C GLY A 367 -19.36 -21.57 5.58
N ILE A 368 -18.54 -22.13 4.70
CA ILE A 368 -17.37 -22.94 5.06
C ILE A 368 -16.15 -22.37 4.33
N GLY A 369 -15.13 -21.95 5.09
CA GLY A 369 -13.90 -21.42 4.49
C GLY A 369 -14.11 -20.19 3.59
N GLY A 370 -15.21 -19.45 3.81
CA GLY A 370 -15.58 -18.29 3.01
C GLY A 370 -16.51 -18.57 1.83
N ALA A 371 -16.79 -19.83 1.49
CA ALA A 371 -17.68 -20.22 0.39
C ALA A 371 -19.02 -20.76 0.91
N PRO A 372 -20.11 -20.61 0.15
CA PRO A 372 -21.39 -21.25 0.46
C PRO A 372 -21.37 -22.75 0.10
N TYR A 373 -21.95 -23.57 0.97
CA TYR A 373 -22.15 -25.01 0.81
C TYR A 373 -23.60 -25.35 1.16
N GLU A 374 -24.15 -26.36 0.50
CA GLU A 374 -25.42 -26.98 0.88
C GLU A 374 -25.14 -28.23 1.72
N GLN A 375 -25.78 -28.34 2.88
CA GLN A 375 -25.79 -29.59 3.64
C GLN A 375 -26.80 -30.55 3.01
N LYS A 376 -26.30 -31.70 2.54
CA LYS A 376 -27.08 -32.85 2.08
C LYS A 376 -26.92 -34.01 3.03
N VAL A 377 -27.78 -35.01 2.89
CA VAL A 377 -27.67 -36.28 3.61
C VAL A 377 -27.25 -37.34 2.59
N ASN A 378 -26.14 -38.02 2.87
CA ASN A 378 -25.63 -39.07 2.00
C ASN A 378 -26.43 -40.38 2.20
N ALA A 379 -26.10 -41.42 1.43
CA ALA A 379 -26.78 -42.72 1.51
C ALA A 379 -26.65 -43.41 2.89
N ALA A 380 -25.62 -43.06 3.68
CA ALA A 380 -25.40 -43.56 5.03
C ALA A 380 -26.18 -42.77 6.10
N GLY A 381 -26.94 -41.75 5.72
CA GLY A 381 -27.66 -40.88 6.65
C GLY A 381 -26.79 -39.79 7.28
N GLU A 382 -25.55 -39.62 6.83
CA GLU A 382 -24.61 -38.64 7.37
C GLU A 382 -24.67 -37.30 6.62
N ALA A 383 -24.30 -36.23 7.30
CA ALA A 383 -24.23 -34.90 6.69
C ALA A 383 -23.04 -34.80 5.72
N GLU A 384 -23.34 -34.46 4.48
CA GLU A 384 -22.36 -34.14 3.44
C GLU A 384 -22.51 -32.66 3.05
N PHE A 385 -21.40 -31.96 2.82
CA PHE A 385 -21.41 -30.55 2.42
C PHE A 385 -20.97 -30.41 0.97
N VAL A 386 -21.90 -30.01 0.11
CA VAL A 386 -21.66 -29.83 -1.33
C VAL A 386 -21.44 -28.35 -1.61
N ALA A 387 -20.31 -28.02 -2.25
CA ALA A 387 -19.99 -26.63 -2.59
C ALA A 387 -21.04 -26.06 -3.55
N LEU A 388 -21.49 -24.84 -3.26
CA LEU A 388 -22.39 -24.10 -4.15
C LEU A 388 -21.55 -23.12 -4.98
N ASP A 389 -21.37 -23.45 -6.25
CA ASP A 389 -20.76 -22.52 -7.18
C ASP A 389 -21.71 -21.33 -7.40
N GLY A 390 -21.12 -20.16 -7.59
CA GLY A 390 -21.90 -18.94 -7.66
C GLY A 390 -21.09 -17.72 -8.06
N ARG A 391 -21.80 -16.74 -8.59
CA ARG A 391 -21.22 -15.45 -9.00
C ARG A 391 -21.45 -14.40 -7.92
N THR A 392 -20.45 -13.56 -7.73
CA THR A 392 -20.56 -12.41 -6.81
C THR A 392 -21.18 -11.22 -7.53
N ILE A 393 -22.23 -10.67 -6.92
CA ILE A 393 -23.01 -9.54 -7.43
C ILE A 393 -22.76 -8.35 -6.51
N ARG A 394 -22.35 -7.23 -7.11
CA ARG A 394 -22.18 -5.94 -6.45
C ARG A 394 -23.35 -5.03 -6.84
N ARG A 395 -24.07 -4.48 -5.86
CA ARG A 395 -25.17 -3.54 -6.08
C ARG A 395 -24.94 -2.27 -5.27
N LYS A 396 -24.56 -1.20 -5.97
CA LYS A 396 -24.41 0.14 -5.35
C LYS A 396 -25.79 0.68 -4.95
N ARG A 397 -25.92 1.17 -3.72
CA ARG A 397 -27.03 1.98 -3.21
C ARG A 397 -26.53 3.40 -2.96
N ASN A 398 -27.43 4.31 -2.56
CA ASN A 398 -27.07 5.72 -2.33
C ASN A 398 -26.01 5.89 -1.23
N ALA A 399 -26.14 5.17 -0.11
CA ALA A 399 -25.26 5.34 1.06
C ALA A 399 -24.26 4.18 1.30
N TYR A 400 -24.43 3.04 0.62
CA TYR A 400 -23.60 1.85 0.82
C TYR A 400 -23.69 0.92 -0.40
N THR A 401 -22.92 -0.16 -0.39
CA THR A 401 -22.95 -1.20 -1.42
C THR A 401 -23.41 -2.52 -0.82
N ASP A 402 -24.43 -3.11 -1.43
CA ASP A 402 -24.86 -4.47 -1.16
C ASP A 402 -24.01 -5.45 -1.96
N TRP A 403 -23.66 -6.56 -1.31
CA TRP A 403 -22.96 -7.67 -1.94
C TRP A 403 -23.76 -8.95 -1.75
N TYR A 404 -23.91 -9.71 -2.83
CA TYR A 404 -24.58 -11.00 -2.83
C TYR A 404 -23.71 -12.04 -3.52
N ARG A 405 -23.88 -13.30 -3.15
CA ARG A 405 -23.47 -14.43 -3.99
C ARG A 405 -24.74 -15.09 -4.54
N SER A 406 -24.89 -15.04 -5.86
CA SER A 406 -25.91 -15.82 -6.58
C SER A 406 -25.39 -17.24 -6.69
N VAL A 407 -26.08 -18.18 -6.08
CA VAL A 407 -25.79 -19.61 -6.15
C VAL A 407 -26.97 -20.34 -6.76
N ASP A 408 -26.71 -21.50 -7.33
CA ASP A 408 -27.76 -22.35 -7.85
C ASP A 408 -27.97 -23.58 -6.96
N ILE A 409 -29.17 -23.70 -6.38
CA ILE A 409 -29.58 -24.86 -5.60
C ILE A 409 -30.19 -25.88 -6.56
N THR A 410 -29.54 -27.04 -6.69
CA THR A 410 -30.00 -28.11 -7.59
C THR A 410 -30.71 -29.19 -6.79
N CYS A 411 -32.02 -29.33 -7.01
CA CYS A 411 -32.88 -30.27 -6.32
C CYS A 411 -33.88 -30.92 -7.27
N THR A 412 -33.77 -32.22 -7.46
CA THR A 412 -34.69 -32.99 -8.31
C THR A 412 -36.13 -32.99 -7.79
N ARG A 413 -36.31 -32.87 -6.47
CA ARG A 413 -37.63 -32.91 -5.82
C ARG A 413 -38.45 -31.64 -6.06
N CYS A 414 -37.82 -30.46 -6.05
CA CYS A 414 -38.51 -29.17 -6.21
C CYS A 414 -38.38 -28.55 -7.61
N GLY A 415 -38.12 -29.37 -8.64
CA GLY A 415 -38.18 -28.91 -10.04
C GLY A 415 -36.85 -28.43 -10.63
N GLY A 416 -35.71 -28.93 -10.14
CA GLY A 416 -34.40 -28.74 -10.77
C GLY A 416 -33.57 -27.62 -10.14
N LYS A 417 -33.06 -26.72 -10.98
CA LYS A 417 -32.06 -25.71 -10.63
C LYS A 417 -32.74 -24.38 -10.29
N GLN A 418 -32.53 -23.85 -9.09
CA GLN A 418 -33.11 -22.59 -8.61
C GLN A 418 -32.01 -21.61 -8.18
N GLU A 419 -32.04 -20.38 -8.70
CA GLU A 419 -31.10 -19.32 -8.29
C GLU A 419 -31.51 -18.76 -6.92
N HIS A 420 -30.58 -18.72 -5.97
CA HIS A 420 -30.73 -18.09 -4.66
C HIS A 420 -29.64 -17.04 -4.45
N ARG A 421 -29.97 -15.93 -3.78
CA ARG A 421 -29.03 -14.83 -3.52
C ARG A 421 -28.73 -14.75 -2.03
N ILE A 422 -27.50 -15.08 -1.68
CA ILE A 422 -27.02 -15.02 -0.30
C ILE A 422 -26.38 -13.65 -0.07
N PRO A 423 -26.87 -12.82 0.87
CA PRO A 423 -26.21 -11.57 1.25
C PRO A 423 -24.83 -11.86 1.85
N LEU A 424 -23.83 -11.04 1.51
CA LEU A 424 -22.45 -11.15 1.99
C LEU A 424 -22.10 -10.09 3.05
N THR A 425 -22.79 -8.94 3.03
CA THR A 425 -22.68 -7.89 4.07
C THR A 425 -23.63 -8.19 5.22
N SER A 426 -23.26 -7.74 6.43
CA SER A 426 -24.07 -7.92 7.64
C SER A 426 -25.50 -7.41 7.45
N GLN A 427 -26.45 -8.21 7.95
CA GLN A 427 -27.88 -7.95 7.91
C GLN A 427 -28.41 -7.70 9.32
N LYS A 428 -29.53 -6.98 9.43
CA LYS A 428 -30.23 -6.79 10.71
C LYS A 428 -30.71 -8.14 11.23
N GLY A 429 -30.30 -8.50 12.45
CA GLY A 429 -30.66 -9.78 13.07
C GLY A 429 -29.68 -10.92 12.82
N ASP A 430 -28.55 -10.66 12.15
CA ASP A 430 -27.47 -11.64 12.04
C ASP A 430 -26.97 -12.04 13.44
N THR A 431 -27.00 -13.34 13.72
CA THR A 431 -26.44 -13.94 14.96
C THR A 431 -24.96 -14.28 14.83
N TYR A 432 -24.37 -14.03 13.65
CA TYR A 432 -22.99 -14.36 13.31
C TYR A 432 -22.31 -13.27 12.49
N LYS A 433 -20.98 -13.34 12.50
CA LYS A 433 -20.11 -12.42 11.78
C LYS A 433 -20.02 -12.83 10.29
N ARG A 434 -21.00 -12.43 9.49
CA ARG A 434 -21.22 -12.92 8.12
C ARG A 434 -19.98 -12.96 7.23
N SER A 435 -19.23 -11.85 7.16
CA SER A 435 -18.01 -11.79 6.34
C SER A 435 -16.81 -12.59 6.87
N GLU A 436 -16.92 -13.26 8.04
CA GLU A 436 -15.98 -14.32 8.41
C GLU A 436 -16.19 -15.59 7.61
N TYR A 437 -17.45 -15.96 7.36
CA TYR A 437 -17.88 -17.24 6.81
C TYR A 437 -18.24 -17.17 5.32
N LEU A 438 -18.56 -15.98 4.81
CA LEU A 438 -18.90 -15.73 3.42
C LEU A 438 -18.03 -14.59 2.87
N ARG A 439 -17.25 -14.87 1.82
CA ARG A 439 -16.34 -13.90 1.18
C ARG A 439 -16.88 -13.47 -0.18
N GLN A 440 -16.52 -12.26 -0.60
CA GLN A 440 -16.82 -11.78 -1.96
C GLN A 440 -16.15 -12.65 -3.04
N VAL A 441 -14.94 -13.12 -2.77
CA VAL A 441 -14.22 -14.10 -3.59
C VAL A 441 -13.67 -15.17 -2.64
N PRO A 442 -14.32 -16.34 -2.51
CA PRO A 442 -13.84 -17.43 -1.66
C PRO A 442 -12.49 -17.99 -2.14
N MET A 443 -11.73 -18.64 -1.26
CA MET A 443 -10.42 -19.22 -1.62
C MET A 443 -10.47 -20.25 -2.74
N THR A 444 -11.61 -20.92 -2.90
CA THR A 444 -11.86 -21.91 -3.95
C THR A 444 -12.10 -21.28 -5.33
N ASP A 445 -12.33 -19.97 -5.38
CA ASP A 445 -12.64 -19.20 -6.58
C ASP A 445 -11.34 -18.82 -7.33
N GLU A 446 -11.32 -18.92 -8.67
CA GLU A 446 -10.16 -18.51 -9.47
C GLU A 446 -9.86 -17.02 -9.34
N HIS A 447 -10.89 -16.20 -9.08
CA HIS A 447 -10.77 -14.76 -8.92
C HIS A 447 -10.01 -14.42 -7.63
N PHE A 448 -10.16 -15.24 -6.58
CA PHE A 448 -9.35 -15.13 -5.37
C PHE A 448 -7.89 -15.38 -5.68
N ARG A 449 -7.56 -16.45 -6.43
CA ARG A 449 -6.17 -16.75 -6.81
C ARG A 449 -5.52 -15.59 -7.57
N ARG A 450 -6.26 -14.95 -8.48
CA ARG A 450 -5.77 -13.78 -9.23
C ARG A 450 -5.52 -12.58 -8.33
N ALA A 451 -6.51 -12.16 -7.55
CA ALA A 451 -6.38 -10.97 -6.70
C ALA A 451 -5.37 -11.18 -5.56
N TYR A 452 -5.43 -12.32 -4.89
CA TYR A 452 -4.47 -12.70 -3.85
C TYR A 452 -3.07 -12.90 -4.43
N GLY A 453 -2.97 -13.27 -5.71
CA GLY A 453 -1.71 -13.34 -6.47
C GLY A 453 -0.99 -12.00 -6.62
N PHE A 454 -1.61 -10.87 -6.26
CA PHE A 454 -0.93 -9.57 -6.17
C PHE A 454 -0.20 -9.36 -4.83
N ARG A 455 -0.51 -10.13 -3.77
CA ARG A 455 0.15 -10.06 -2.46
C ARG A 455 1.68 -10.08 -2.50
N PRO A 456 2.36 -10.86 -3.39
CA PRO A 456 3.81 -10.84 -3.47
C PRO A 456 4.42 -9.45 -3.73
N ASP A 457 3.64 -8.45 -4.17
CA ASP A 457 4.12 -7.07 -4.23
C ASP A 457 4.45 -6.48 -2.87
N ALA A 458 3.63 -6.75 -1.85
CA ALA A 458 3.88 -6.30 -0.51
C ALA A 458 5.04 -7.08 0.14
N GLU A 459 5.11 -8.40 -0.07
CA GLU A 459 6.19 -9.24 0.47
C GLU A 459 7.57 -8.85 -0.09
N SER A 460 7.66 -8.69 -1.40
CA SER A 460 8.93 -8.26 -2.02
C SER A 460 9.26 -6.82 -1.66
N GLY A 461 8.27 -5.93 -1.48
CA GLY A 461 8.51 -4.58 -0.96
C GLY A 461 9.06 -4.58 0.47
N ASN A 462 8.54 -5.47 1.32
CA ASN A 462 9.03 -5.68 2.69
C ASN A 462 10.46 -6.22 2.74
N LYS A 463 10.82 -7.09 1.78
CA LYS A 463 12.21 -7.52 1.58
C LYS A 463 13.11 -6.37 1.14
N ASP A 464 12.67 -5.55 0.18
CA ASP A 464 13.43 -4.38 -0.29
C ASP A 464 13.71 -3.40 0.86
N ILE A 465 12.77 -3.22 1.80
CA ILE A 465 12.95 -2.40 3.00
C ILE A 465 14.06 -2.95 3.90
N GLU A 466 14.09 -4.26 4.16
CA GLU A 466 15.14 -4.87 4.98
C GLU A 466 16.51 -4.72 4.35
N GLU A 467 16.62 -4.96 3.04
CA GLU A 467 17.88 -4.88 2.30
C GLU A 467 18.36 -3.43 2.09
N ALA A 468 17.48 -2.43 2.24
CA ALA A 468 17.81 -1.03 2.03
C ALA A 468 18.77 -0.44 3.09
N TRP A 469 18.95 -1.11 4.24
CA TRP A 469 19.71 -0.56 5.36
C TRP A 469 20.92 -1.40 5.73
N HIS A 470 21.96 -0.74 6.26
CA HIS A 470 23.18 -1.40 6.69
C HIS A 470 22.88 -2.51 7.72
N LEU A 471 23.44 -3.71 7.49
CA LEU A 471 23.22 -4.93 8.28
C LEU A 471 21.75 -5.38 8.38
N ASN A 472 20.91 -4.95 7.43
CA ASN A 472 19.47 -5.19 7.40
C ASN A 472 18.76 -4.71 8.68
N ARG A 473 19.13 -3.51 9.15
CA ARG A 473 18.64 -2.91 10.40
C ARG A 473 18.13 -1.50 10.17
N MET A 474 16.94 -1.22 10.68
CA MET A 474 16.35 0.12 10.72
C MET A 474 17.34 1.09 11.39
N PRO A 475 17.91 2.09 10.70
CA PRO A 475 18.97 2.94 11.24
C PRO A 475 18.41 4.11 12.07
N ALA A 476 17.42 3.83 12.92
CA ALA A 476 16.70 4.82 13.70
C ALA A 476 16.27 4.26 15.06
N TRP A 477 16.34 5.10 16.09
CA TRP A 477 16.00 4.75 17.47
C TRP A 477 14.69 5.41 17.91
N GLY A 478 13.82 4.63 18.53
CA GLY A 478 12.53 5.09 19.05
C GLY A 478 11.51 5.36 17.94
N TRP A 479 10.22 5.31 18.33
CA TRP A 479 9.08 5.39 17.42
C TRP A 479 9.20 6.56 16.43
N HIS A 480 9.42 7.78 16.94
CA HIS A 480 9.41 8.97 16.11
C HIS A 480 10.41 8.92 14.94
N ASN A 481 11.66 8.53 15.22
CA ASN A 481 12.70 8.50 14.19
C ASN A 481 12.51 7.33 13.22
N GLN A 482 11.93 6.22 13.70
CA GLN A 482 11.60 5.07 12.87
C GLN A 482 10.46 5.39 11.90
N SER A 483 9.41 6.05 12.37
CA SER A 483 8.33 6.56 11.53
C SER A 483 8.85 7.54 10.46
N LEU A 484 9.72 8.48 10.86
CA LEU A 484 10.38 9.38 9.92
C LEU A 484 11.19 8.60 8.87
N ARG A 485 11.93 7.58 9.31
CA ARG A 485 12.77 6.76 8.42
C ARG A 485 11.93 5.98 7.40
N MET A 486 10.80 5.42 7.82
CA MET A 486 9.87 4.71 6.95
C MET A 486 9.21 5.64 5.92
N LEU A 487 8.77 6.84 6.33
CA LEU A 487 8.22 7.84 5.41
C LEU A 487 9.24 8.28 4.35
N LEU A 488 10.49 8.48 4.75
CA LEU A 488 11.56 8.87 3.84
C LEU A 488 11.96 7.71 2.92
N HIS A 489 11.91 6.47 3.39
CA HIS A 489 12.08 5.30 2.51
C HIS A 489 10.96 5.22 1.47
N ALA A 490 9.70 5.42 1.88
CA ALA A 490 8.56 5.50 0.96
C ALA A 490 8.73 6.61 -0.09
N GLY A 491 9.27 7.76 0.31
CA GLY A 491 9.60 8.82 -0.63
C GLY A 491 10.65 8.43 -1.67
N GLN A 492 11.71 7.75 -1.24
CA GLN A 492 12.76 7.24 -2.13
C GLN A 492 12.19 6.21 -3.14
N VAL A 493 11.44 5.22 -2.66
CA VAL A 493 10.83 4.17 -3.52
C VAL A 493 9.92 4.82 -4.57
N ASN A 494 9.09 5.79 -4.16
CA ASN A 494 8.19 6.48 -5.08
C ASN A 494 8.92 7.33 -6.13
N ALA A 495 10.05 7.93 -5.77
CA ALA A 495 10.88 8.69 -6.71
C ALA A 495 11.54 7.77 -7.75
N GLU A 496 12.10 6.63 -7.32
CA GLU A 496 12.66 5.62 -8.22
C GLU A 496 11.61 5.06 -9.18
N ALA A 497 10.43 4.73 -8.66
CA ALA A 497 9.34 4.20 -9.48
C ALA A 497 8.87 5.20 -10.52
N TRP A 498 8.85 6.49 -10.17
CA TRP A 498 8.55 7.55 -11.12
C TRP A 498 9.60 7.67 -12.21
N ALA A 499 10.89 7.70 -11.85
CA ALA A 499 11.98 7.80 -12.82
C ALA A 499 11.95 6.64 -13.83
N ILE A 500 11.72 5.41 -13.36
CA ILE A 500 11.55 4.23 -14.21
C ILE A 500 10.31 4.37 -15.11
N HIS A 501 9.20 4.89 -14.57
CA HIS A 501 7.98 5.11 -15.34
C HIS A 501 8.15 6.15 -16.45
N VAL A 502 8.78 7.28 -16.15
CA VAL A 502 9.05 8.35 -17.14
C VAL A 502 10.01 7.87 -18.21
N SER A 503 11.10 7.16 -17.83
CA SER A 503 12.01 6.55 -18.80
C SER A 503 11.27 5.60 -19.75
N ARG A 504 10.33 4.78 -19.26
CA ARG A 504 9.49 3.95 -20.13
C ARG A 504 8.64 4.75 -21.12
N LEU A 505 8.07 5.86 -20.69
CA LEU A 505 7.26 6.69 -21.57
C LEU A 505 8.11 7.34 -22.66
N ALA A 506 9.36 7.70 -22.34
CA ALA A 506 10.33 8.19 -23.31
C ALA A 506 10.73 7.10 -24.30
N ASP A 507 11.05 5.89 -23.84
CA ASP A 507 11.44 4.75 -24.70
C ASP A 507 10.33 4.34 -25.70
N HIS A 508 9.06 4.58 -25.37
CA HIS A 508 7.92 4.15 -26.19
C HIS A 508 7.48 5.22 -27.22
N ASP A 509 8.31 6.21 -27.57
CA ASP A 509 8.01 7.26 -28.55
C ASP A 509 6.69 8.02 -28.32
N ARG A 510 6.21 8.08 -27.07
CA ARG A 510 4.98 8.81 -26.71
C ARG A 510 5.20 10.27 -26.32
N LEU A 511 6.46 10.73 -26.33
CA LEU A 511 6.83 12.15 -26.22
C LEU A 511 7.15 12.79 -27.59
N ASN A 512 7.41 11.99 -28.63
CA ASN A 512 7.83 12.47 -29.97
C ASN A 512 6.67 12.71 -30.96
N SER A 513 5.43 12.89 -30.49
CA SER A 513 4.29 13.28 -31.36
C SER A 513 3.69 14.65 -31.01
N ILE A 514 4.42 15.46 -30.24
CA ILE A 514 3.96 16.81 -29.84
C ILE A 514 4.37 17.88 -30.85
N ASP A 515 5.41 17.65 -31.66
CA ASP A 515 5.96 18.71 -32.54
C ASP A 515 5.80 18.47 -34.06
N ASP A 516 5.26 17.33 -34.52
CA ASP A 516 5.29 16.95 -35.95
C ASP A 516 3.93 16.84 -36.67
N ASP A 517 2.83 17.37 -36.14
CA ASP A 517 1.59 17.51 -36.93
C ASP A 517 1.11 18.97 -37.06
N PRO A 518 1.61 19.70 -38.08
CA PRO A 518 1.10 21.02 -38.43
C PRO A 518 -0.30 21.00 -39.08
N GLN A 519 -0.99 19.86 -39.22
CA GLN A 519 -2.35 19.79 -39.77
C GLN A 519 -3.47 19.70 -38.71
N ALA A 520 -3.15 19.65 -37.41
CA ALA A 520 -4.15 19.65 -36.34
C ALA A 520 -4.34 21.04 -35.67
N ALA A 521 -4.31 22.11 -36.47
CA ALA A 521 -4.63 23.49 -36.06
C ALA A 521 -6.11 23.83 -36.26
#